data_AF-A0A286S7E8-F1
#
_entry.id   AF-A0A286S7E8-F1
#
_cell.length_a   1.000
_cell.length_b   1.000
_cell.length_c   1.000
_cell.angle_alpha   90.00
_cell.angle_beta   90.00
_cell.angle_gamma   90.00
#
_symmetry.space_group_name_H-M   'P 1'
#
loop_
_entity.id
_entity.type
_entity.pdbx_description
1 polymer ?
#
loop_
_entity_poly.entity_id
_entity_poly.type
_entity_poly.pdbx_seq_one_letter_code
_entity_poly.pdbx_strand_id
1 'polypeptide(L)'
;MNKLIVSLLLTLGITGVAHAAGDATAGQTKAAVCGACHGADGNSPLPNFPKLAGQGEKYLTKQMHDIKDGKRTVLEMTGMLTNLNDQDLSDIAAYFASQAGSVGAADPKLVERGEKLFRGGDLDKGLPACTGCHSPDGSGNAA
;
A
#
# COMPACT_ATOMS: atom_id res chain seq x y z
N MET A 1 -6.72 53.53 3.66
CA MET A 1 -7.56 52.40 3.20
C MET A 1 -6.79 51.37 2.37
N ASN A 2 -5.87 51.73 1.47
CA ASN A 2 -5.08 50.74 0.70
C ASN A 2 -4.10 49.86 1.49
N LYS A 3 -3.62 50.30 2.66
CA LYS A 3 -2.64 49.51 3.46
C LYS A 3 -3.26 48.35 4.24
N LEU A 4 -4.56 48.40 4.52
CA LEU A 4 -5.28 47.35 5.25
C LEU A 4 -5.66 46.16 4.35
N ILE A 5 -5.83 46.40 3.04
CA ILE A 5 -6.18 45.36 2.06
C ILE A 5 -4.96 44.47 1.74
N VAL A 6 -3.76 45.04 1.74
CA VAL A 6 -2.51 44.31 1.48
C VAL A 6 -2.16 43.35 2.63
N SER A 7 -2.48 43.70 3.87
CA SER A 7 -2.25 42.83 5.03
C SER A 7 -3.25 41.67 5.13
N LEU A 8 -4.46 41.80 4.58
CA LEU A 8 -5.48 40.74 4.60
C LEU A 8 -5.25 39.67 3.51
N LEU A 9 -4.58 40.03 2.41
CA LEU A 9 -4.24 39.09 1.33
C LEU A 9 -3.02 38.21 1.65
N LEU A 10 -2.19 38.59 2.63
CA LEU A 10 -0.98 37.84 2.99
C LEU A 10 -1.26 36.69 3.98
N THR A 11 -2.42 36.66 4.63
CA THR A 11 -2.78 35.60 5.59
C THR A 11 -3.57 34.44 4.97
N LEU A 12 -4.09 34.58 3.75
CA LEU A 12 -4.86 33.53 3.06
C LEU A 12 -4.00 32.53 2.26
N GLY A 13 -2.68 32.72 2.20
CA GLY A 13 -1.79 31.94 1.33
C GLY A 13 -1.23 30.63 1.91
N ILE A 14 -1.57 30.26 3.15
CA ILE A 14 -0.97 29.11 3.86
C ILE A 14 -2.05 28.13 4.36
N THR A 15 -2.98 27.75 3.50
CA THR A 15 -3.63 26.45 3.65
C THR A 15 -2.92 25.49 2.72
N GLY A 16 -1.73 25.03 3.13
CA GLY A 16 -1.16 23.85 2.53
C GLY A 16 -2.15 22.71 2.69
N VAL A 17 -2.48 22.02 1.60
CA VAL A 17 -3.16 20.73 1.63
C VAL A 17 -2.24 19.77 2.38
N ALA A 18 -2.36 19.75 3.70
CA ALA A 18 -1.80 18.70 4.52
C ALA A 18 -2.53 17.42 4.09
N HIS A 19 -1.86 16.56 3.34
CA HIS A 19 -2.28 15.16 3.28
C HIS A 19 -2.15 14.64 4.70
N ALA A 20 -3.28 14.54 5.41
CA ALA A 20 -3.29 13.90 6.70
C ALA A 20 -2.83 12.45 6.51
N ALA A 21 -1.87 12.02 7.33
CA ALA A 21 -1.46 10.62 7.38
C ALA A 21 -2.67 9.74 7.70
N GLY A 22 -2.63 8.47 7.30
CA GLY A 22 -3.71 7.54 7.62
C GLY A 22 -3.81 7.30 9.13
N ASP A 23 -5.03 7.20 9.65
CA ASP A 23 -5.31 6.74 11.02
C ASP A 23 -5.67 5.25 11.01
N ALA A 24 -4.75 4.42 11.49
CA ALA A 24 -4.94 2.97 11.55
C ALA A 24 -6.16 2.55 12.40
N THR A 25 -6.53 3.31 13.43
CA THR A 25 -7.70 3.02 14.27
C THR A 25 -8.99 3.29 13.51
N ALA A 26 -9.06 4.42 12.79
CA ALA A 26 -10.17 4.72 11.91
C ALA A 26 -10.27 3.70 10.76
N GLY A 27 -9.11 3.29 10.22
CA GLY A 27 -8.99 2.33 9.13
C GLY A 27 -9.51 0.94 9.48
N GLN A 28 -9.30 0.48 10.72
CA GLN A 28 -9.74 -0.84 11.17
C GLN A 28 -11.25 -1.06 10.94
N THR A 29 -12.08 -0.06 11.26
CA THR A 29 -13.54 -0.17 11.10
C THR A 29 -13.93 -0.18 9.62
N LYS A 30 -13.25 0.64 8.80
CA LYS A 30 -13.50 0.74 7.35
C LYS A 30 -13.03 -0.51 6.59
N ALA A 31 -12.02 -1.21 7.11
CA ALA A 31 -11.45 -2.42 6.52
C ALA A 31 -12.26 -3.70 6.77
N ALA A 32 -13.36 -3.64 7.53
CA ALA A 32 -14.12 -4.83 7.94
C ALA A 32 -14.54 -5.74 6.76
N VAL A 33 -15.01 -5.15 5.66
CA VAL A 33 -15.39 -5.92 4.45
C VAL A 33 -14.18 -6.52 3.73
N CYS A 34 -13.02 -5.86 3.80
CA CYS A 34 -11.77 -6.30 3.18
C CYS A 34 -11.28 -7.61 3.80
N GLY A 35 -11.54 -7.79 5.10
CA GLY A 35 -11.13 -8.97 5.85
C GLY A 35 -11.74 -10.29 5.37
N ALA A 36 -12.87 -10.25 4.65
CA ALA A 36 -13.50 -11.45 4.08
C ALA A 36 -12.60 -12.17 3.06
N CYS A 37 -11.75 -11.43 2.34
CA CYS A 37 -10.81 -12.00 1.37
C CYS A 37 -9.36 -11.88 1.84
N HIS A 38 -9.00 -10.77 2.48
CA HIS A 38 -7.62 -10.48 2.87
C HIS A 38 -7.24 -10.93 4.28
N GLY A 39 -8.19 -11.49 5.04
CA GLY A 39 -8.02 -11.78 6.46
C GLY A 39 -8.27 -10.54 7.32
N ALA A 40 -8.83 -10.72 8.51
CA ALA A 40 -9.15 -9.61 9.42
C ALA A 40 -7.90 -8.80 9.79
N ASP A 41 -6.76 -9.47 9.95
CA ASP A 41 -5.45 -8.88 10.20
C ASP A 41 -4.63 -8.61 8.92
N GLY A 42 -5.23 -8.80 7.73
CA GLY A 42 -4.53 -8.68 6.45
C GLY A 42 -3.65 -9.88 6.08
N ASN A 43 -3.64 -10.97 6.87
CA ASN A 43 -2.99 -12.23 6.50
C ASN A 43 -4.02 -13.18 5.89
N SER A 44 -4.20 -13.10 4.56
CA SER A 44 -5.21 -13.92 3.90
C SER A 44 -4.95 -15.43 4.10
N PRO A 45 -5.98 -16.21 4.50
CA PRO A 45 -5.89 -17.67 4.56
C PRO A 45 -6.03 -18.32 3.17
N LEU A 46 -6.47 -17.57 2.16
CA LEU A 46 -6.70 -18.06 0.81
C LEU A 46 -5.53 -17.63 -0.09
N PRO A 47 -4.83 -18.58 -0.74
CA PRO A 47 -3.57 -18.29 -1.41
C PRO A 47 -3.69 -17.35 -2.63
N ASN A 48 -4.89 -17.21 -3.20
CA ASN A 48 -5.13 -16.34 -4.35
C ASN A 48 -5.42 -14.88 -3.96
N PHE A 49 -5.72 -14.60 -2.69
CA PHE A 49 -5.89 -13.24 -2.21
C PHE A 49 -4.60 -12.77 -1.54
N PRO A 50 -4.05 -11.61 -1.92
CA PRO A 50 -2.77 -11.17 -1.39
C PRO A 50 -2.88 -10.82 0.09
N LYS A 51 -1.79 -11.08 0.83
CA LYS A 51 -1.60 -10.53 2.17
C LYS A 51 -1.40 -9.02 2.06
N LEU A 52 -2.11 -8.26 2.89
CA LEU A 52 -1.98 -6.82 3.03
C LEU A 52 -1.20 -6.44 4.30
N ALA A 53 -1.14 -7.35 5.27
CA ALA A 53 -0.47 -7.13 6.55
C ALA A 53 1.01 -6.75 6.38
N GLY A 54 1.40 -5.62 6.97
CA GLY A 54 2.78 -5.14 6.96
C GLY A 54 3.25 -4.61 5.60
N GLN A 55 2.37 -4.50 4.62
CA GLN A 55 2.70 -3.88 3.34
C GLN A 55 2.84 -2.36 3.48
N GLY A 56 3.70 -1.73 2.70
CA GLY A 56 3.95 -0.29 2.80
C GLY A 56 2.69 0.55 2.55
N GLU A 57 2.41 1.49 3.43
CA GLU A 57 1.21 2.34 3.39
C GLU A 57 1.05 3.06 2.03
N LYS A 58 2.12 3.70 1.54
CA LYS A 58 2.12 4.38 0.23
C LYS A 58 1.80 3.43 -0.92
N TYR A 59 2.29 2.20 -0.86
CA TYR A 59 2.00 1.19 -1.88
C TYR A 59 0.52 0.81 -1.83
N LEU A 60 -0.01 0.51 -0.64
CA LEU A 60 -1.42 0.17 -0.46
C LEU A 60 -2.35 1.30 -0.93
N THR A 61 -2.08 2.54 -0.52
CA THR A 61 -2.84 3.72 -0.96
C THR A 61 -2.81 3.84 -2.49
N LYS A 62 -1.64 3.73 -3.11
CA LYS A 62 -1.52 3.74 -4.58
C LYS A 62 -2.34 2.63 -5.23
N GLN A 63 -2.26 1.40 -4.73
CA GLN A 63 -3.02 0.27 -5.31
C GLN A 63 -4.53 0.49 -5.21
N MET A 64 -5.02 1.01 -4.07
CA MET A 64 -6.43 1.31 -3.92
C MET A 64 -6.89 2.41 -4.86
N HIS A 65 -6.10 3.47 -5.05
CA HIS A 65 -6.39 4.48 -6.07
C HIS A 65 -6.39 3.90 -7.48
N ASP A 66 -5.40 3.10 -7.84
CA ASP A 66 -5.32 2.49 -9.17
C ASP A 66 -6.53 1.57 -9.44
N ILE A 67 -6.99 0.83 -8.43
CA ILE A 67 -8.19 -0.04 -8.53
C ILE A 67 -9.45 0.81 -8.64
N LYS A 68 -9.61 1.82 -7.77
CA LYS A 68 -10.77 2.72 -7.75
C LYS A 68 -10.92 3.51 -9.05
N ASP A 69 -9.82 3.98 -9.62
CA ASP A 69 -9.77 4.74 -10.87
C ASP A 69 -9.84 3.84 -12.13
N GLY A 70 -9.83 2.51 -11.96
CA GLY A 70 -9.83 1.54 -13.07
C GLY A 70 -8.50 1.39 -13.80
N LYS A 71 -7.41 2.01 -13.32
CA LYS A 71 -6.03 1.82 -13.85
C LYS A 71 -5.52 0.39 -13.60
N ARG A 72 -6.03 -0.25 -12.55
CA ARG A 72 -5.79 -1.66 -12.22
C ARG A 72 -7.13 -2.38 -12.07
N THR A 73 -7.47 -3.22 -13.05
CA THR A 73 -8.70 -4.02 -12.97
C THR A 73 -8.52 -5.21 -12.02
N VAL A 74 -9.38 -5.29 -10.99
CA VAL A 74 -9.52 -6.43 -10.09
C VAL A 74 -11.01 -6.71 -9.95
N LEU A 75 -11.51 -7.73 -10.66
CA LEU A 75 -12.95 -7.98 -10.79
C LEU A 75 -13.62 -8.21 -9.44
N GLU A 76 -12.93 -8.91 -8.54
CA GLU A 76 -13.37 -9.22 -7.18
C GLU A 76 -13.55 -7.97 -6.31
N MET A 77 -12.89 -6.85 -6.65
CA MET A 77 -12.99 -5.57 -5.92
C MET A 77 -13.90 -4.54 -6.59
N THR A 78 -14.63 -4.92 -7.64
CA THR A 78 -15.49 -4.00 -8.39
C THR A 78 -16.50 -3.31 -7.46
N GLY A 79 -16.50 -1.98 -7.44
CA GLY A 79 -17.42 -1.18 -6.63
C GLY A 79 -17.07 -1.07 -5.14
N MET A 80 -16.12 -1.85 -4.63
CA MET A 80 -15.78 -1.87 -3.19
C MET A 80 -15.18 -0.54 -2.70
N LEU A 81 -14.42 0.14 -3.56
CA LEU A 81 -13.73 1.39 -3.21
C LEU A 81 -14.49 2.65 -3.65
N THR A 82 -15.63 2.51 -4.34
CA THR A 82 -16.33 3.61 -5.01
C THR A 82 -16.80 4.69 -4.04
N ASN A 83 -17.27 4.30 -2.85
CA ASN A 83 -17.82 5.22 -1.85
C ASN A 83 -16.80 5.71 -0.82
N LEU A 84 -15.53 5.31 -0.94
CA LEU A 84 -14.46 5.69 -0.02
C LEU A 84 -13.81 6.98 -0.52
N ASN A 85 -13.57 7.95 0.35
CA ASN A 85 -12.78 9.14 0.01
C ASN A 85 -11.27 8.88 0.21
N ASP A 86 -10.42 9.85 -0.12
CA ASP A 86 -8.96 9.68 -0.05
C ASP A 86 -8.45 9.43 1.37
N GLN A 87 -9.09 10.04 2.38
CA GLN A 87 -8.77 9.79 3.78
C GLN A 87 -9.14 8.36 4.18
N ASP A 88 -10.29 7.84 3.73
CA ASP A 88 -10.69 6.46 4.00
C ASP A 88 -9.67 5.47 3.42
N LEU A 89 -9.16 5.73 2.20
CA LEU A 89 -8.12 4.90 1.61
C LEU A 89 -6.81 4.99 2.40
N SER A 90 -6.41 6.19 2.83
CA SER A 90 -5.21 6.35 3.66
C SER A 90 -5.35 5.63 5.01
N ASP A 91 -6.50 5.72 5.66
CA ASP A 91 -6.77 5.07 6.95
C ASP A 91 -6.71 3.53 6.81
N ILE A 92 -7.35 2.98 5.77
CA ILE A 92 -7.30 1.53 5.47
C ILE A 92 -5.87 1.07 5.19
N ALA A 93 -5.10 1.86 4.43
CA ALA A 93 -3.69 1.57 4.16
C ALA A 93 -2.87 1.55 5.45
N ALA A 94 -3.03 2.56 6.30
CA ALA A 94 -2.35 2.64 7.60
C ALA A 94 -2.73 1.46 8.50
N TYR A 95 -4.00 1.05 8.49
CA TYR A 95 -4.46 -0.11 9.24
C TYR A 95 -3.70 -1.38 8.83
N PHE A 96 -3.72 -1.76 7.55
CA PHE A 96 -3.04 -2.97 7.10
C PHE A 96 -1.50 -2.88 7.19
N ALA A 97 -0.93 -1.71 6.94
CA ALA A 97 0.50 -1.47 7.11
C ALA A 97 0.97 -1.66 8.57
N SER A 98 0.11 -1.36 9.55
CA SER A 98 0.41 -1.56 10.96
C SER A 98 0.33 -3.03 11.42
N GLN A 99 -0.25 -3.93 10.62
CA GLN A 99 -0.39 -5.33 10.99
C GLN A 99 0.94 -6.08 10.82
N ALA A 100 1.13 -7.13 11.63
CA ALA A 100 2.30 -8.00 11.49
C ALA A 100 2.11 -8.96 10.30
N GLY A 101 2.98 -8.84 9.30
CA GLY A 101 3.02 -9.76 8.17
C GLY A 101 3.42 -11.18 8.58
N SER A 102 2.84 -12.18 7.93
CA SER A 102 3.18 -13.60 8.13
C SER A 102 4.03 -14.16 6.98
N VAL A 103 4.99 -15.00 7.32
CA VAL A 103 5.84 -15.71 6.35
C VAL A 103 5.21 -17.04 5.95
N GLY A 104 5.25 -17.36 4.66
CA GLY A 104 4.76 -18.64 4.11
C GLY A 104 5.81 -19.74 4.11
N ALA A 105 5.43 -20.91 3.62
CA ALA A 105 6.36 -22.02 3.39
C ALA A 105 7.10 -21.85 2.05
N ALA A 106 8.37 -22.23 2.01
CA ALA A 106 9.16 -22.33 0.78
C ALA A 106 9.57 -23.79 0.55
N ASP A 107 9.35 -24.31 -0.65
CA ASP A 107 9.79 -25.66 -1.02
C ASP A 107 11.33 -25.71 -1.04
N PRO A 108 11.99 -26.55 -0.23
CA PRO A 108 13.45 -26.68 -0.21
C PRO A 108 14.06 -26.99 -1.59
N LYS A 109 13.31 -27.64 -2.49
CA LYS A 109 13.77 -27.97 -3.85
C LYS A 109 13.81 -26.76 -4.77
N LEU A 110 13.06 -25.69 -4.46
CA LEU A 110 12.91 -24.52 -5.33
C LEU A 110 13.51 -23.25 -4.72
N VAL A 111 13.57 -23.16 -3.39
CA VAL A 111 13.96 -21.94 -2.67
C VAL A 111 15.35 -21.46 -3.04
N GLU A 112 16.33 -22.35 -3.21
CA GLU A 112 17.70 -21.98 -3.58
C GLU A 112 17.77 -21.31 -4.96
N ARG A 113 17.01 -21.84 -5.93
CA ARG A 113 16.92 -21.23 -7.26
C ARG A 113 16.25 -19.86 -7.19
N GLY A 114 15.19 -19.73 -6.40
CA GLY A 114 14.50 -18.47 -6.16
C GLY A 114 15.43 -17.43 -5.55
N GLU A 115 16.21 -17.81 -4.53
CA GLU A 115 17.17 -16.93 -3.87
C GLU A 115 18.28 -16.46 -4.83
N LYS A 116 18.83 -17.36 -5.65
CA LYS A 116 19.85 -17.00 -6.67
C LYS A 116 19.33 -15.93 -7.62
N LEU A 117 18.10 -16.10 -8.13
CA LEU A 117 17.46 -15.10 -9.00
C LEU A 117 17.15 -13.80 -8.25
N PHE A 118 16.64 -13.88 -7.02
CA PHE A 118 16.30 -12.71 -6.22
C PHE A 118 17.52 -11.82 -5.95
N ARG A 119 18.64 -12.44 -5.57
CA ARG A 119 19.89 -11.74 -5.22
C ARG A 119 20.77 -11.39 -6.42
N GLY A 120 20.73 -12.20 -7.48
CA GLY A 120 21.66 -12.10 -8.62
C GLY A 120 21.02 -11.63 -9.93
N GLY A 121 19.70 -11.72 -10.06
CA GLY A 121 19.02 -11.53 -11.34
C GLY A 121 19.38 -12.63 -12.35
N ASP A 122 19.24 -12.29 -13.64
CA ASP A 122 19.69 -13.08 -14.79
C ASP A 122 20.20 -12.08 -15.85
N LEU A 123 21.46 -11.65 -15.70
CA LEU A 123 22.04 -10.59 -16.51
C LEU A 123 22.19 -10.95 -17.99
N ASP A 124 22.37 -12.24 -18.29
CA ASP A 124 22.41 -12.74 -19.67
C ASP A 124 21.05 -12.55 -20.36
N LYS A 125 19.96 -12.48 -19.60
CA LYS A 125 18.60 -12.15 -20.07
C LYS A 125 18.19 -10.70 -19.81
N GLY A 126 19.10 -9.85 -19.32
CA GLY A 126 18.80 -8.46 -18.97
C GLY A 126 17.91 -8.28 -17.74
N LEU A 127 17.79 -9.30 -16.87
CA LEU A 127 17.03 -9.23 -15.64
C LEU A 127 17.94 -8.76 -14.49
N PRO A 128 17.74 -7.56 -13.92
CA PRO A 128 18.48 -7.14 -12.73
C PRO A 128 18.08 -7.94 -11.49
N ALA A 129 18.93 -7.92 -10.47
CA ALA A 129 18.60 -8.45 -9.16
C ALA A 129 17.40 -7.72 -8.54
N CYS A 130 16.52 -8.48 -7.89
CA CYS A 130 15.31 -7.94 -7.25
C CYS A 130 15.66 -7.12 -6.01
N THR A 131 16.74 -7.47 -5.31
CA THR A 131 17.17 -6.84 -4.06
C THR A 131 17.46 -5.34 -4.17
N GLY A 132 17.76 -4.84 -5.37
CA GLY A 132 17.99 -3.41 -5.60
C GLY A 132 16.74 -2.54 -5.39
N CYS A 133 15.54 -3.13 -5.55
CA CYS A 133 14.27 -2.42 -5.38
C CYS A 133 13.43 -2.99 -4.23
N HIS A 134 13.55 -4.30 -3.95
CA HIS A 134 12.73 -5.00 -2.96
C HIS A 134 13.47 -5.31 -1.65
N SER A 135 14.69 -4.78 -1.47
CA SER A 135 15.58 -5.05 -0.34
C SER A 135 16.07 -6.51 -0.24
N PRO A 136 17.23 -6.77 0.41
CA PRO A 136 17.77 -8.13 0.55
C PRO A 136 16.88 -9.14 1.28
N ASP A 137 15.95 -8.66 2.09
CA ASP A 137 15.00 -9.43 2.90
C ASP A 137 13.56 -9.39 2.36
N GLY A 138 13.32 -8.70 1.24
CA GLY A 138 11.97 -8.57 0.66
C GLY A 138 11.08 -7.53 1.34
N SER A 139 11.60 -6.73 2.29
CA SER A 139 10.83 -5.70 3.00
C SER A 139 10.37 -4.54 2.11
N GLY A 140 10.88 -4.44 0.88
CA GLY A 140 10.58 -3.34 -0.02
C GLY A 140 11.40 -2.09 0.27
N ASN A 141 11.02 -0.98 -0.36
CA ASN A 141 11.68 0.32 -0.22
C ASN A 141 10.66 1.40 0.14
N ALA A 142 9.90 1.16 1.20
CA ALA A 142 8.86 2.07 1.67
C ALA A 142 9.46 3.28 2.39
N ALA A 143 10.15 4.14 1.64
CA ALA A 143 10.47 5.51 2.03
C ALA A 143 9.33 6.46 1.63
#